data_AF-A0A3E2V5K5-F1
#
_entry.id   AF-A0A3E2V5K5-F1
#
_cell.length_a   1.000
_cell.length_b   1.000
_cell.length_c   1.000
_cell.angle_alpha   90.00
_cell.angle_beta   90.00
_cell.angle_gamma   90.00
#
_symmetry.space_group_name_H-M   'P 1'
#
loop_
_entity.id
_entity.type
_entity.pdbx_description
1 polymer ?
#
loop_
_entity_poly.entity_id
_entity_poly.type
_entity_poly.pdbx_seq_one_letter_code
_entity_poly.pdbx_strand_id
1 'polypeptide(L)'
;IFIEKYAWNNKNLINHYQMRNEQGEAESEYPLIRRTFVHLPVINDIAKKKEIQQMDDFEQLCFLFKNNAKNDILKSKERLVKVFMDKYEEMQKDEELWSTAMAIQMGEARYRYGLEDSFEEGMKEGIIKGREEGREEGEKVGLVKGKAEGERLFLNRMMESKYHEDCSAWLCTLSTAQMEQIAHLLLTCDTLEDIKNQITPASNT
;
A
#
# COMPACT_ATOMS: atom_id res chain seq x y z
N ILE A 1 29.78 11.88 -12.60
CA ILE A 1 29.42 11.45 -11.23
C ILE A 1 28.14 10.63 -11.35
N PHE A 2 28.17 9.36 -10.93
CA PHE A 2 26.98 8.50 -10.96
C PHE A 2 26.22 8.62 -9.64
N ILE A 3 24.90 8.77 -9.73
CA ILE A 3 24.01 8.92 -8.58
C ILE A 3 23.05 7.74 -8.54
N GLU A 4 23.03 7.03 -7.41
CA GLU A 4 22.19 5.84 -7.21
C GLU A 4 20.76 6.13 -6.74
N LYS A 5 20.51 7.31 -6.17
CA LYS A 5 19.20 7.75 -5.68
C LYS A 5 18.86 9.12 -6.25
N TYR A 6 17.64 9.30 -6.74
CA TYR A 6 17.20 10.56 -7.33
C TYR A 6 15.99 11.11 -6.58
N ALA A 7 15.86 12.43 -6.55
CA ALA A 7 14.67 13.08 -6.03
C ALA A 7 13.45 12.62 -6.83
N TRP A 8 12.31 12.41 -6.16
CA TRP A 8 11.08 11.85 -6.74
C TRP A 8 10.58 12.54 -8.04
N ASN A 9 10.97 13.80 -8.26
CA ASN A 9 10.59 14.60 -9.41
C ASN A 9 11.61 14.59 -10.56
N ASN A 10 12.81 14.05 -10.36
CA ASN A 10 13.84 14.08 -11.38
C ASN A 10 13.67 12.94 -12.39
N LYS A 11 13.38 13.27 -13.64
CA LYS A 11 13.18 12.30 -14.74
C LYS A 11 14.31 12.32 -15.77
N ASN A 12 15.36 13.09 -15.52
CA ASN A 12 16.46 13.26 -16.45
C ASN A 12 17.61 12.33 -16.09
N LEU A 13 18.12 11.60 -17.10
CA LEU A 13 19.30 10.77 -16.93
C LEU A 13 20.55 11.60 -16.61
N ILE A 14 20.69 12.77 -17.25
CA ILE A 14 21.81 13.67 -17.06
C ILE A 14 21.31 15.01 -16.51
N ASN A 15 21.88 15.43 -15.38
CA ASN A 15 21.65 16.74 -14.79
C ASN A 15 22.92 17.58 -14.74
N HIS A 16 22.71 18.88 -14.91
CA HIS A 16 23.72 19.92 -14.79
C HIS A 16 23.30 20.80 -13.62
N TYR A 17 24.10 20.83 -12.57
CA TYR A 17 23.87 21.70 -11.42
C TYR A 17 24.83 22.88 -11.49
N GLN A 18 24.32 24.07 -11.21
CA GLN A 18 25.15 25.25 -11.01
C GLN A 18 25.55 25.30 -9.55
N MET A 19 26.85 25.16 -9.28
CA MET A 19 27.37 25.23 -7.92
C MET A 19 27.36 26.67 -7.43
N ARG A 20 27.16 26.82 -6.12
CA ARG A 20 27.25 28.11 -5.42
C ARG A 20 28.22 27.98 -4.24
N ASN A 21 28.98 29.03 -3.96
CA ASN A 21 29.80 29.09 -2.74
C ASN A 21 28.93 29.29 -1.49
N GLU A 22 29.54 29.34 -0.30
CA GLU A 22 28.83 29.55 0.96
C GLU A 22 28.05 30.87 1.01
N GLN A 23 28.49 31.86 0.24
CA GLN A 23 27.85 33.17 0.08
C GLN A 23 26.74 33.17 -0.98
N GLY A 24 26.48 32.03 -1.64
CA GLY A 24 25.43 31.86 -2.64
C GLY A 24 25.81 32.33 -4.05
N GLU A 25 27.05 32.76 -4.28
CA GLU A 25 27.54 33.20 -5.59
C GLU A 25 27.77 31.98 -6.49
N ALA A 26 27.31 32.07 -7.73
CA ALA A 26 27.47 30.98 -8.69
C ALA A 26 28.94 30.80 -9.09
N GLU A 27 29.34 29.55 -9.31
CA GLU A 27 30.64 29.21 -9.89
C GLU A 27 30.81 29.91 -11.26
N SER A 28 32.04 30.35 -11.55
CA SER A 28 32.40 31.03 -12.80
C SER A 28 31.87 30.27 -14.03
N GLU A 29 31.49 31.01 -15.08
CA GLU A 29 31.06 30.45 -16.37
C GLU A 29 32.13 29.54 -17.01
N TYR A 30 33.40 29.74 -16.63
CA TYR A 30 34.53 28.89 -16.99
C TYR A 30 35.05 28.13 -15.76
N PRO A 31 34.35 27.08 -15.31
CA PRO A 31 34.79 26.30 -14.17
C PRO A 31 36.03 25.49 -14.53
N LEU A 32 36.99 25.42 -13.61
CA LEU A 32 38.18 24.56 -13.76
C LEU A 32 37.81 23.07 -13.88
N ILE A 33 36.67 22.67 -13.31
CA ILE A 33 36.18 21.30 -13.31
C ILE A 33 34.74 21.28 -13.81
N ARG A 34 34.50 20.65 -14.96
CA ARG A 34 33.14 20.35 -15.44
C ARG A 34 32.64 19.07 -14.77
N ARG A 35 31.46 19.16 -14.15
CA ARG A 35 30.85 18.04 -13.41
C ARG A 35 29.50 17.71 -14.04
N THR A 36 29.34 16.48 -14.50
CA THR A 36 28.09 15.95 -15.02
C THR A 36 27.56 14.89 -14.06
N PHE A 37 26.28 14.99 -13.71
CA PHE A 37 25.62 14.07 -12.79
C PHE A 37 24.69 13.15 -13.57
N VAL A 38 24.90 11.84 -13.41
CA VAL A 38 24.18 10.79 -14.14
C VAL A 38 23.33 10.02 -13.16
N HIS A 39 22.02 10.13 -13.27
CA HIS A 39 21.05 9.48 -12.38
C HIS A 39 20.69 8.10 -12.92
N LEU A 40 21.47 7.09 -12.51
CA LEU A 40 21.36 5.73 -13.03
C LEU A 40 19.95 5.12 -12.92
N PRO A 41 19.17 5.31 -11.83
CA PRO A 41 17.86 4.66 -11.75
C PRO A 41 16.87 5.05 -12.86
N VAL A 42 17.00 6.26 -13.42
CA VAL A 42 16.16 6.75 -14.53
C VAL A 42 16.31 5.86 -15.76
N ILE A 43 17.45 5.17 -15.92
CA ILE A 43 17.69 4.30 -17.07
C ILE A 43 16.70 3.16 -17.17
N ASN A 44 16.19 2.66 -16.05
CA ASN A 44 15.20 1.58 -16.04
C ASN A 44 13.84 2.07 -16.57
N ASP A 45 13.49 3.33 -16.31
CA ASP A 45 12.27 3.93 -16.87
C ASP A 45 12.43 4.26 -18.35
N ILE A 46 13.64 4.67 -18.77
CA ILE A 46 13.96 4.85 -20.19
C ILE A 46 13.88 3.50 -20.90
N ALA A 47 14.46 2.44 -20.36
CA ALA A 47 14.42 1.09 -20.95
C ALA A 47 13.00 0.50 -21.05
N LYS A 48 12.07 0.93 -20.18
CA LYS A 48 10.64 0.57 -20.29
C LYS A 48 9.93 1.32 -21.43
N LYS A 49 10.31 2.57 -21.69
CA LYS A 49 9.68 3.42 -22.72
C LYS A 49 10.29 3.21 -24.10
N LYS A 50 11.60 3.00 -24.12
CA LYS A 50 12.46 2.86 -25.28
C LYS A 50 13.06 1.48 -25.16
N GLU A 51 12.75 0.58 -26.08
CA GLU A 51 13.36 -0.75 -26.10
C GLU A 51 14.88 -0.62 -26.04
N ILE A 52 15.54 -1.53 -25.32
CA ILE A 52 17.00 -1.48 -25.07
C ILE A 52 17.78 -1.33 -26.40
N GLN A 53 17.30 -1.95 -27.47
CA GLN A 53 17.92 -1.87 -28.79
C GLN A 53 17.87 -0.46 -29.40
N GLN A 54 16.91 0.38 -29.04
CA GLN A 54 16.80 1.72 -29.58
C GLN A 54 17.62 2.74 -28.78
N MET A 55 18.09 2.38 -27.59
CA MET A 55 18.91 3.23 -26.72
C MET A 55 20.23 3.63 -27.40
N ASP A 56 20.74 4.82 -27.07
CA ASP A 56 22.08 5.22 -27.50
C ASP A 56 23.17 4.47 -26.72
N ASP A 57 24.42 4.55 -27.18
CA ASP A 57 25.53 3.79 -26.58
C ASP A 57 25.81 4.21 -25.11
N PHE A 58 25.55 5.46 -24.75
CA PHE A 58 25.71 5.95 -23.38
C PHE A 58 24.58 5.48 -22.46
N GLU A 59 23.34 5.48 -22.95
CA GLU A 59 22.17 4.92 -22.29
C GLU A 59 22.36 3.42 -22.05
N GLN A 60 22.81 2.67 -23.07
CA GLN A 60 23.12 1.24 -22.95
C GLN A 60 24.23 1.01 -21.91
N LEU A 61 25.29 1.83 -21.90
CA LEU A 61 26.34 1.77 -20.89
C LEU A 61 25.80 2.03 -19.48
N CYS A 62 24.95 3.05 -19.30
CA CYS A 62 24.29 3.33 -18.01
C CYS A 62 23.39 2.16 -17.56
N PHE A 63 22.70 1.51 -18.50
CA PHE A 63 21.83 0.37 -18.24
C PHE A 63 22.64 -0.84 -17.78
N LEU A 64 23.77 -1.11 -18.44
CA LEU A 64 24.73 -2.15 -18.03
C LEU A 64 25.21 -1.91 -16.61
N PHE A 65 25.65 -0.69 -16.30
CA PHE A 65 26.10 -0.35 -14.95
C PHE A 65 25.02 -0.52 -13.89
N LYS A 66 23.79 -0.08 -14.18
CA LYS A 66 22.72 -0.14 -13.19
C LYS A 66 22.27 -1.58 -12.89
N ASN A 67 22.28 -2.44 -13.90
CA ASN A 67 21.68 -3.77 -13.82
C ASN A 67 22.71 -4.91 -13.83
N ASN A 68 24.01 -4.59 -13.89
CA ASN A 68 25.10 -5.56 -14.06
C ASN A 68 24.85 -6.52 -15.24
N ALA A 69 24.29 -6.00 -16.34
CA ALA A 69 23.91 -6.80 -17.50
C ALA A 69 25.12 -7.16 -18.37
N LYS A 70 24.98 -8.20 -19.20
CA LYS A 70 26.05 -8.64 -20.11
C LYS A 70 26.31 -7.60 -21.21
N ASN A 71 27.57 -7.45 -21.58
CA ASN A 71 28.05 -6.50 -22.59
C ASN A 71 27.51 -6.75 -24.00
N ASP A 72 26.83 -7.89 -24.24
CA ASP A 72 26.19 -8.26 -25.51
C ASP A 72 25.14 -7.23 -25.99
N ILE A 73 24.66 -6.37 -25.09
CA ILE A 73 23.67 -5.31 -25.38
C ILE A 73 24.30 -4.17 -26.21
N LEU A 74 25.61 -3.96 -26.11
CA LEU A 74 26.30 -2.83 -26.75
C LEU A 74 26.41 -3.03 -28.26
N LYS A 75 25.69 -2.18 -29.01
CA LYS A 75 25.74 -2.19 -30.49
C LYS A 75 27.07 -1.71 -31.04
N SER A 76 27.71 -0.75 -30.36
CA SER A 76 29.02 -0.23 -30.72
C SER A 76 29.97 -0.34 -29.53
N LYS A 77 31.24 -0.69 -29.79
CA LYS A 77 32.33 -0.65 -28.80
C LYS A 77 33.17 0.61 -29.03
N GLU A 78 32.51 1.77 -29.01
CA GLU A 78 33.18 3.07 -29.06
C GLU A 78 34.28 3.18 -27.99
N ARG A 79 35.22 4.13 -28.19
CA ARG A 79 36.43 4.29 -27.36
C ARG A 79 36.12 4.31 -25.86
N LEU A 80 35.04 4.99 -25.44
CA LEU A 80 34.66 5.10 -24.04
C LEU A 80 34.22 3.73 -23.49
N VAL A 81 33.29 3.07 -24.18
CA VAL A 81 32.77 1.74 -23.82
C VAL A 81 33.91 0.72 -23.75
N LYS A 82 34.85 0.77 -24.68
CA LYS A 82 36.03 -0.11 -24.68
C LYS A 82 36.92 0.10 -23.45
N VAL A 83 37.31 1.35 -23.17
CA VAL A 83 38.14 1.69 -21.99
C VAL A 83 37.46 1.26 -20.70
N PHE A 84 36.14 1.39 -20.60
CA PHE A 84 35.38 0.93 -19.45
C PHE A 84 35.36 -0.60 -19.33
N MET A 85 35.16 -1.32 -20.44
CA MET A 85 35.20 -2.79 -20.43
C MET A 85 36.58 -3.31 -20.07
N ASP A 86 37.64 -2.71 -20.60
CA ASP A 86 39.02 -3.07 -20.26
C ASP A 86 39.27 -2.90 -18.75
N LYS A 87 38.79 -1.80 -18.16
CA LYS A 87 38.88 -1.53 -16.71
C LYS A 87 38.02 -2.48 -15.87
N TYR A 88 36.84 -2.86 -16.36
CA TYR A 88 35.96 -3.81 -15.69
C TYR A 88 36.57 -5.22 -15.67
N GLU A 89 37.14 -5.67 -16.80
CA GLU A 89 37.88 -6.93 -16.89
C GLU A 89 39.16 -6.92 -16.04
N GLU A 90 39.85 -5.78 -15.94
CA GLU A 90 40.99 -5.60 -15.04
C GLU A 90 40.57 -5.74 -13.57
N MET A 91 39.44 -5.12 -13.17
CA MET A 91 38.87 -5.26 -11.83
C MET A 91 38.45 -6.70 -11.52
N GLN A 92 37.93 -7.45 -12.49
CA GLN A 92 37.58 -8.87 -12.31
C GLN A 92 38.80 -9.77 -12.05
N LYS A 93 39.98 -9.37 -12.53
CA LYS A 93 41.22 -10.12 -12.31
C LYS A 93 41.81 -9.87 -10.92
N ASP A 94 41.41 -8.77 -10.27
CA ASP A 94 41.78 -8.47 -8.89
C ASP A 94 40.79 -9.16 -7.93
N GLU A 95 41.20 -10.28 -7.35
CA GLU A 95 40.35 -11.13 -6.51
C GLU A 95 39.85 -10.41 -5.24
N GLU A 96 40.69 -9.58 -4.62
CA GLU A 96 40.34 -8.86 -3.39
C GLU A 96 39.33 -7.75 -3.68
N LEU A 97 39.58 -6.96 -4.74
CA LEU A 97 38.68 -5.88 -5.14
C LEU A 97 37.33 -6.43 -5.65
N TRP A 98 37.38 -7.50 -6.46
CA TRP A 98 36.18 -8.14 -7.00
C TRP A 98 35.32 -8.78 -5.92
N SER A 99 35.93 -9.52 -4.98
CA SER A 99 35.19 -10.15 -3.88
C SER A 99 34.56 -9.12 -2.93
N THR A 100 35.27 -8.02 -2.64
CA THR A 100 34.76 -6.92 -1.83
C THR A 100 33.57 -6.24 -2.51
N ALA A 101 33.68 -5.92 -3.81
CA ALA A 101 32.58 -5.33 -4.57
C ALA A 101 31.34 -6.25 -4.63
N MET A 102 31.56 -7.56 -4.83
CA MET A 102 30.50 -8.56 -4.80
C MET A 102 29.82 -8.64 -3.44
N ALA A 103 30.58 -8.62 -2.34
CA ALA A 103 30.04 -8.66 -0.98
C ALA A 103 29.14 -7.45 -0.67
N ILE A 104 29.54 -6.25 -1.11
CA ILE A 104 28.73 -5.02 -0.99
C ILE A 104 27.43 -5.16 -1.77
N GLN A 105 27.51 -5.56 -3.05
CA GLN A 105 26.33 -5.77 -3.91
C GLN A 105 25.36 -6.81 -3.34
N MET A 106 25.87 -7.93 -2.84
CA MET A 106 25.05 -8.95 -2.18
C MET A 106 24.43 -8.43 -0.88
N GLY A 107 25.16 -7.61 -0.11
CA GLY A 107 24.64 -6.95 1.09
C GLY A 107 23.46 -6.03 0.77
N GLU A 108 23.59 -5.19 -0.26
CA GLU A 108 22.52 -4.31 -0.72
C GLU A 108 21.32 -5.08 -1.27
N ALA A 109 21.55 -6.16 -2.01
CA ALA A 109 20.48 -7.03 -2.49
C ALA A 109 19.73 -7.67 -1.32
N ARG A 110 20.44 -8.22 -0.32
CA ARG A 110 19.82 -8.78 0.90
C ARG A 110 18.99 -7.75 1.65
N TYR A 111 19.50 -6.53 1.81
CA TYR A 111 18.76 -5.46 2.49
C TYR A 111 17.48 -5.10 1.74
N ARG A 112 17.52 -5.03 0.40
CA ARG A 112 16.33 -4.77 -0.42
C ARG A 112 15.30 -5.89 -0.32
N TYR A 113 15.70 -7.13 -0.54
CA TYR A 113 14.79 -8.27 -0.51
C TYR A 113 14.23 -8.51 0.90
N GLY A 114 15.06 -8.41 1.95
CA GLY A 114 14.58 -8.57 3.32
C GLY A 114 13.55 -7.50 3.73
N LEU A 115 13.69 -6.27 3.22
CA LEU A 115 12.72 -5.20 3.45
C LEU A 115 11.41 -5.44 2.67
N GLU A 116 11.51 -5.92 1.44
CA GLU A 116 10.36 -6.23 0.58
C GLU A 116 9.56 -7.43 1.12
N ASP A 117 10.24 -8.49 1.54
CA ASP A 117 9.64 -9.67 2.19
C ASP A 117 8.91 -9.27 3.49
N SER A 118 9.55 -8.45 4.33
CA SER A 118 8.94 -7.97 5.58
C SER A 118 7.71 -7.09 5.32
N PHE A 119 7.71 -6.31 4.23
CA PHE A 119 6.57 -5.48 3.84
C PHE A 119 5.41 -6.33 3.33
N GLU A 120 5.68 -7.31 2.48
CA GLU A 120 4.66 -8.25 1.99
C GLU A 120 4.04 -9.08 3.12
N GLU A 121 4.87 -9.58 4.04
CA GLU A 121 4.44 -10.37 5.18
C GLU A 121 3.55 -9.53 6.11
N GLY A 122 3.97 -8.31 6.44
CA GLY A 122 3.15 -7.38 7.23
C GLY A 122 1.81 -7.03 6.55
N MET A 123 1.79 -6.91 5.22
CA MET A 123 0.55 -6.66 4.47
C MET A 123 -0.39 -7.89 4.52
N LYS A 124 0.14 -9.09 4.33
CA LYS A 124 -0.63 -10.35 4.40
C LYS A 124 -1.21 -10.55 5.79
N GLU A 125 -0.40 -10.36 6.84
CA GLU A 125 -0.85 -10.44 8.24
C GLU A 125 -1.94 -9.41 8.53
N GLY A 126 -1.76 -8.16 8.08
CA GLY A 126 -2.76 -7.11 8.25
C GLY A 126 -4.11 -7.44 7.61
N ILE A 127 -4.11 -8.03 6.41
CA ILE A 127 -5.34 -8.46 5.72
C ILE A 127 -6.01 -9.62 6.45
N ILE A 128 -5.24 -10.62 6.90
CA ILE A 128 -5.77 -11.78 7.63
C ILE A 128 -6.41 -11.31 8.93
N LYS A 129 -5.68 -10.51 9.72
CA LYS A 129 -6.15 -10.00 11.01
C LYS A 129 -7.40 -9.13 10.84
N GLY A 130 -7.40 -8.21 9.87
CA GLY A 130 -8.57 -7.37 9.59
C GLY A 130 -9.80 -8.17 9.15
N ARG A 131 -9.59 -9.27 8.41
CA ARG A 131 -10.69 -10.18 8.02
C ARG A 131 -11.24 -10.97 9.19
N GLU A 132 -10.37 -11.47 10.08
CA GLU A 132 -10.80 -12.19 11.28
C GLU A 132 -11.55 -11.28 12.24
N GLU A 133 -11.02 -10.10 12.54
CA GLU A 133 -11.67 -9.09 13.38
C GLU A 133 -13.03 -8.68 12.80
N GLY A 134 -13.10 -8.39 11.49
CA GLY A 134 -14.36 -8.05 10.82
C GLY A 134 -15.37 -9.20 10.82
N ARG A 135 -14.91 -10.47 10.78
CA ARG A 135 -15.79 -11.65 10.86
C ARG A 135 -16.36 -11.81 12.26
N GLU A 136 -15.53 -11.70 13.30
CA GLU A 136 -16.00 -11.80 14.69
C GLU A 136 -16.97 -10.67 15.06
N GLU A 137 -16.67 -9.44 14.65
CA GLU A 137 -17.55 -8.30 14.89
C GLU A 137 -18.87 -8.47 14.12
N GLY A 138 -18.79 -8.89 12.86
CA GLY A 138 -19.96 -9.20 12.05
C GLY A 138 -20.83 -10.31 12.63
N GLU A 139 -20.23 -11.37 13.17
CA GLU A 139 -20.95 -12.48 13.80
C GLU A 139 -21.63 -12.05 15.11
N LYS A 140 -20.93 -11.28 15.96
CA LYS A 140 -21.52 -10.72 17.20
C LYS A 140 -22.68 -9.78 16.89
N VAL A 141 -22.51 -8.85 15.96
CA VAL A 141 -23.57 -7.90 15.56
C VAL A 141 -24.74 -8.64 14.90
N GLY A 142 -24.45 -9.61 14.03
CA GLY A 142 -25.45 -10.44 13.37
C GLY A 142 -26.28 -11.27 14.36
N LEU A 143 -25.64 -11.89 15.35
CA LEU A 143 -26.31 -12.68 16.38
C LEU A 143 -27.25 -11.81 17.23
N VAL A 144 -26.82 -10.62 17.64
CA VAL A 144 -27.64 -9.70 18.44
C VAL A 144 -28.84 -9.20 17.63
N LYS A 145 -28.63 -8.80 16.37
CA LYS A 145 -29.73 -8.38 15.48
C LYS A 145 -30.71 -9.51 15.21
N GLY A 146 -30.23 -10.71 14.91
CA GLY A 146 -31.07 -11.88 14.63
C GLY A 146 -31.92 -12.31 15.84
N LYS A 147 -31.38 -12.23 17.06
CA LYS A 147 -32.16 -12.48 18.28
C LYS A 147 -33.28 -11.45 18.46
N ALA A 148 -32.96 -10.16 18.31
CA ALA A 148 -33.94 -9.09 18.43
C ALA A 148 -35.06 -9.18 17.36
N GLU A 149 -34.71 -9.53 16.12
CA GLU A 149 -35.68 -9.75 15.05
C GLU A 149 -36.57 -10.99 15.32
N GLY A 150 -35.99 -12.07 15.86
CA GLY A 150 -36.75 -13.25 16.27
C GLY A 150 -37.76 -12.96 17.38
N GLU A 151 -37.37 -12.18 18.39
CA GLU A 151 -38.27 -11.74 19.46
C GLU A 151 -39.40 -10.86 18.94
N ARG A 152 -39.12 -9.94 18.00
CA ARG A 152 -40.16 -9.11 17.33
C ARG A 152 -41.19 -9.97 16.62
N LEU A 153 -40.72 -10.94 15.84
CA LEU A 153 -41.59 -11.81 15.06
C LEU A 153 -42.45 -12.70 15.97
N PHE A 154 -41.88 -13.16 17.09
CA PHE A 154 -42.60 -13.91 18.10
C PHE A 154 -43.69 -13.07 18.80
N LEU A 155 -43.34 -11.85 19.23
CA LEU A 155 -44.30 -10.92 19.84
C LEU A 155 -45.42 -10.55 18.87
N ASN A 156 -45.10 -10.32 17.59
CA ASN A 156 -46.11 -10.02 16.58
C ASN A 156 -47.10 -11.16 16.42
N ARG A 157 -46.60 -12.40 16.33
CA ARG A 157 -47.45 -13.59 16.23
C ARG A 157 -48.37 -13.75 17.45
N MET A 158 -47.90 -13.42 18.65
CA MET A 158 -48.75 -13.44 19.85
C MET A 158 -49.82 -12.33 19.83
N MET A 159 -49.48 -11.14 19.35
CA MET A 159 -50.44 -10.03 19.21
C MET A 159 -51.50 -10.32 18.15
N GLU A 160 -51.11 -10.83 16.99
CA GLU A 160 -52.05 -11.28 15.95
C GLU A 160 -52.99 -12.37 16.47
N SER A 161 -52.46 -13.30 17.28
CA SER A 161 -53.28 -14.38 17.85
C SER A 161 -54.24 -13.91 18.93
N LYS A 162 -53.87 -12.91 19.74
CA LYS A 162 -54.66 -12.46 20.90
C LYS A 162 -55.60 -11.30 20.57
N TYR A 163 -55.17 -10.39 19.71
CA TYR A 163 -55.87 -9.14 19.38
C TYR A 163 -56.27 -9.02 17.91
N HIS A 164 -55.88 -9.97 17.05
CA HIS A 164 -56.19 -9.98 15.62
C HIS A 164 -55.68 -8.76 14.83
N GLU A 165 -54.65 -8.08 15.34
CA GLU A 165 -53.99 -6.95 14.70
C GLU A 165 -52.51 -7.24 14.43
N ASP A 166 -52.05 -6.90 13.21
CA ASP A 166 -50.63 -6.93 12.86
C ASP A 166 -49.93 -5.68 13.41
N CYS A 167 -48.97 -5.91 14.30
CA CYS A 167 -48.21 -4.89 14.99
C CYS A 167 -46.74 -4.85 14.55
N SER A 168 -46.40 -5.50 13.43
CA SER A 168 -45.03 -5.61 12.91
C SER A 168 -44.35 -4.24 12.76
N ALA A 169 -45.06 -3.26 12.19
CA ALA A 169 -44.57 -1.90 12.01
C ALA A 169 -44.31 -1.18 13.35
N TRP A 170 -45.16 -1.40 14.36
CA TRP A 170 -45.01 -0.80 15.68
C TRP A 170 -43.85 -1.43 16.46
N LEU A 171 -43.74 -2.76 16.46
CA LEU A 171 -42.65 -3.48 17.13
C LEU A 171 -41.26 -3.13 16.56
N CYS A 172 -41.18 -2.76 15.27
CA CYS A 172 -39.95 -2.26 14.66
C CYS A 172 -39.47 -0.91 15.23
N THR A 173 -40.36 -0.11 15.83
CA THR A 173 -40.02 1.19 16.43
C THR A 173 -39.54 1.09 17.88
N LEU A 174 -39.61 -0.09 18.50
CA LEU A 174 -39.34 -0.30 19.92
C LEU A 174 -37.94 -0.85 20.17
N SER A 175 -37.34 -0.45 21.29
CA SER A 175 -36.06 -0.95 21.80
C SER A 175 -36.21 -2.37 22.40
N THR A 176 -35.10 -3.11 22.51
CA THR A 176 -35.09 -4.46 23.11
C THR A 176 -35.65 -4.49 24.53
N ALA A 177 -35.36 -3.48 25.35
CA ALA A 177 -35.90 -3.36 26.70
C ALA A 177 -37.43 -3.15 26.72
N GLN A 178 -37.97 -2.40 25.76
CA GLN A 178 -39.42 -2.22 25.62
C GLN A 178 -40.10 -3.51 25.13
N MET A 179 -39.42 -4.33 24.33
CA MET A 179 -39.95 -5.63 23.87
C MET A 179 -40.08 -6.64 25.01
N GLU A 180 -39.14 -6.68 25.95
CA GLU A 180 -39.25 -7.53 27.14
C GLU A 180 -40.44 -7.11 28.02
N GLN A 181 -40.71 -5.81 28.14
CA GLN A 181 -41.87 -5.29 28.86
C GLN A 181 -43.19 -5.69 28.19
N ILE A 182 -43.24 -5.65 26.85
CA ILE A 182 -44.41 -6.11 26.08
C ILE A 182 -44.73 -7.57 26.40
N ALA A 183 -43.73 -8.45 26.50
CA ALA A 183 -43.95 -9.86 26.78
C ALA A 183 -44.72 -10.08 28.11
N HIS A 184 -44.38 -9.28 29.13
CA HIS A 184 -45.09 -9.30 30.41
C HIS A 184 -46.49 -8.68 30.33
N LEU A 185 -46.62 -7.57 29.61
CA LEU A 185 -47.90 -6.86 29.41
C LEU A 185 -48.91 -7.67 28.58
N LEU A 186 -48.43 -8.48 27.64
CA LEU A 186 -49.25 -9.42 26.86
C LEU A 186 -49.98 -10.43 27.74
N LEU A 187 -49.44 -10.78 28.90
CA LEU A 187 -50.07 -11.72 29.84
C LEU A 187 -51.09 -11.04 30.76
N THR A 188 -51.03 -9.73 30.92
CA THR A 188 -51.80 -8.98 31.93
C THR A 188 -52.84 -8.03 31.35
N CYS A 189 -52.66 -7.55 30.12
CA CYS A 189 -53.59 -6.63 29.48
C CYS A 189 -54.63 -7.36 28.62
N ASP A 190 -55.87 -6.86 28.59
CA ASP A 190 -56.98 -7.43 27.83
C ASP A 190 -57.18 -6.77 26.46
N THR A 191 -56.61 -5.56 26.24
CA THR A 191 -56.67 -4.85 24.95
C THR A 191 -55.29 -4.36 24.48
N LEU A 192 -55.17 -4.14 23.18
CA LEU A 192 -53.92 -3.68 22.56
C LEU A 192 -53.63 -2.19 22.85
N GLU A 193 -54.67 -1.38 23.07
CA GLU A 193 -54.53 0.03 23.46
C GLU A 193 -53.92 0.16 24.87
N ASP A 194 -54.27 -0.73 25.80
CA ASP A 194 -53.69 -0.74 27.15
C ASP A 194 -52.18 -1.00 27.14
N ILE A 195 -51.73 -1.87 26.23
CA ILE A 195 -50.30 -2.16 26.03
C ILE A 195 -49.59 -0.94 25.43
N LYS A 196 -50.17 -0.33 24.39
CA LYS A 196 -49.61 0.87 23.72
C LYS A 196 -49.52 2.07 24.67
N ASN A 197 -50.49 2.23 25.57
CA ASN A 197 -50.52 3.33 26.54
C ASN A 197 -49.48 3.17 27.67
N GLN A 198 -49.16 1.94 28.05
CA GLN A 198 -48.15 1.66 29.09
C GLN A 198 -46.72 1.70 28.55
N ILE A 199 -46.53 1.54 27.24
CA ILE A 199 -45.23 1.68 26.59
C ILE A 199 -45.16 3.08 25.99
N THR A 200 -44.79 4.04 26.81
CA THR A 200 -44.53 5.40 26.32
C THR A 200 -43.33 5.38 25.36
N PRO A 201 -43.41 6.03 24.18
CA PRO A 201 -42.23 6.26 23.36
C PRO A 201 -41.23 7.07 24.19
N ALA A 202 -39.97 6.64 24.21
CA ALA A 202 -38.90 7.41 24.83
C ALA A 202 -38.93 8.82 24.23
N SER A 203 -39.22 9.82 25.06
CA SER A 203 -39.05 11.22 24.70
C SER A 203 -37.58 11.43 24.37
N ASN A 204 -37.30 11.63 23.07
CA ASN A 204 -35.99 12.09 22.59
C ASN A 204 -35.66 13.41 23.30
N THR A 205 -34.66 13.36 24.19
CA THR A 205 -33.93 14.52 24.70
C THR A 205 -32.45 14.17 24.71
#